data_AF-A0AB35WN81-F1
#
_entry.id   AF-A0AB35WN81-F1
#
_cell.length_a   1.000
_cell.length_b   1.000
_cell.length_c   1.000
_cell.angle_alpha   90.00
_cell.angle_beta   90.00
_cell.angle_gamma   90.00
#
_symmetry.space_group_name_H-M   'P 1'
#
loop_
_entity.id
_entity.type
_entity.pdbx_description
1 polymer ?
#
loop_
_entity_poly.entity_id
_entity_poly.type
_entity_poly.pdbx_seq_one_letter_code
_entity_poly.pdbx_strand_id
1 'polypeptide(L)'
;MYCFKRWTTLTLALLALQGTAQAAPYVDVLDLPAMPSALAMKSALRDVTSAGERQIAVGPRGHILYSDDRGTHWQQAQVPVSADLNAVSFPTPELGWAVGNDGVILHSRDGGKSWEKQLDGRMLGEQVLTWYRSQAQAAPDDQRWAALVAEGERLQAEGADKPFLDVLFTDASHGYAVGVFNLLLYTADGGQHWTPWLERSDNPQALHLTSLARVDNTLYITGEQGLLLKLSADGQQFTRVNTPYSGTFFGAIGKPGALLVYGLRGHVYRSVDGGQQWQQVSTALTTSITAASQDNRGQLWLLSQAGDLLMSKDDGASFVAVKQTSRTPVSAATFDAGTDLVLVGDRGVRTQSFDQPLQP
;
A
#
# COMPACT_ATOMS: atom_id res chain seq x y z
N MET A 1 82.51 5.49 -43.84
CA MET A 1 82.88 6.85 -43.38
C MET A 1 81.59 7.57 -43.02
N TYR A 2 81.40 7.84 -41.71
CA TYR A 2 80.37 8.64 -41.04
C TYR A 2 78.88 8.53 -41.46
N CYS A 3 78.10 7.78 -40.67
CA CYS A 3 76.64 7.92 -40.59
C CYS A 3 76.29 8.57 -39.25
N PHE A 4 75.84 9.82 -39.27
CA PHE A 4 75.43 10.59 -38.10
C PHE A 4 74.00 10.21 -37.68
N LYS A 5 73.85 9.73 -36.44
CA LYS A 5 72.58 9.51 -35.74
C LYS A 5 71.89 10.87 -35.50
N ARG A 6 70.66 11.04 -36.00
CA ARG A 6 69.74 12.09 -35.53
C ARG A 6 68.83 11.52 -34.46
N TRP A 7 68.88 12.08 -33.26
CA TRP A 7 67.88 11.87 -32.20
C TRP A 7 66.73 12.84 -32.43
N THR A 8 65.53 12.31 -32.68
CA THR A 8 64.26 13.06 -32.62
C THR A 8 63.63 12.84 -31.25
N THR A 9 63.56 13.91 -30.46
CA THR A 9 62.76 13.99 -29.24
C THR A 9 61.28 14.03 -29.59
N LEU A 10 60.51 13.04 -29.14
CA LEU A 10 59.05 13.02 -29.21
C LEU A 10 58.48 13.66 -27.94
N THR A 11 57.93 14.87 -28.05
CA THR A 11 57.15 15.52 -26.99
C THR A 11 55.72 14.99 -27.06
N LEU A 12 55.31 14.19 -26.07
CA LEU A 12 53.91 13.77 -25.90
C LEU A 12 53.11 14.95 -25.32
N ALA A 13 52.20 15.52 -26.10
CA ALA A 13 51.21 16.46 -25.58
C ALA A 13 50.00 15.67 -25.04
N LEU A 14 49.86 15.60 -23.70
CA LEU A 14 48.63 15.14 -23.07
C LEU A 14 47.56 16.23 -23.21
N LEU A 15 46.59 16.01 -24.11
CA LEU A 15 45.35 16.77 -24.14
C LEU A 15 44.44 16.25 -23.02
N ALA A 16 44.35 16.99 -21.92
CA ALA A 16 43.32 16.78 -20.91
C ALA A 16 41.97 17.22 -21.50
N LEU A 17 41.16 16.26 -21.94
CA LEU A 17 39.75 16.48 -22.23
C LEU A 17 39.03 16.81 -20.92
N GLN A 18 38.87 18.10 -20.64
CA GLN A 18 37.94 18.57 -19.62
C GLN A 18 36.52 18.38 -20.16
N GLY A 19 35.99 17.16 -20.03
CA GLY A 19 34.58 16.90 -20.25
C GLY A 19 33.78 17.61 -19.18
N THR A 20 33.06 18.67 -19.54
CA THR A 20 32.01 19.22 -18.69
C THR A 20 30.86 18.21 -18.66
N ALA A 21 30.85 17.34 -17.65
CA ALA A 21 29.68 16.51 -17.37
C ALA A 21 28.57 17.44 -16.86
N GLN A 22 27.69 17.87 -17.75
CA GLN A 22 26.49 18.59 -17.36
C GLN A 22 25.51 17.57 -16.77
N ALA A 23 25.16 17.72 -15.49
CA ALA A 23 24.14 16.88 -14.86
C ALA A 23 22.85 16.98 -15.68
N ALA A 24 22.23 15.84 -15.97
CA ALA A 24 20.92 15.82 -16.60
C ALA A 24 19.94 16.63 -15.75
N PRO A 25 18.99 17.37 -16.37
CA PRO A 25 17.99 18.11 -15.61
C PRO A 25 17.21 17.15 -14.72
N TYR A 26 16.89 17.59 -13.50
CA TYR A 26 16.01 16.84 -12.60
C TYR A 26 14.66 16.60 -13.29
N VAL A 27 14.21 15.35 -13.25
CA VAL A 27 12.87 14.94 -13.70
C VAL A 27 12.13 14.44 -12.45
N ASP A 28 10.96 15.03 -12.21
CA ASP A 28 10.08 14.64 -11.11
C ASP A 28 9.66 13.18 -11.25
N VAL A 29 9.59 12.45 -10.13
CA VAL A 29 9.20 11.03 -10.10
C VAL A 29 7.78 10.79 -10.61
N LEU A 30 6.92 11.81 -10.58
CA LEU A 30 5.57 11.78 -11.12
C LEU A 30 5.52 11.88 -12.65
N ASP A 31 6.62 12.23 -13.31
CA ASP A 31 6.74 12.31 -14.78
C ASP A 31 7.84 11.39 -15.34
N LEU A 32 8.47 10.60 -14.47
CA LEU A 32 9.52 9.65 -14.81
C LEU A 32 8.97 8.22 -14.80
N PRO A 33 8.88 7.51 -15.93
CA PRO A 33 8.44 6.12 -15.94
C PRO A 33 9.36 5.20 -15.11
N ALA A 34 8.77 4.16 -14.52
CA ALA A 34 9.53 3.17 -13.76
C ALA A 34 10.56 2.46 -14.66
N MET A 35 11.83 2.52 -14.27
CA MET A 35 12.91 1.90 -15.05
C MET A 35 12.86 0.37 -14.94
N PRO A 36 12.96 -0.38 -16.06
CA PRO A 36 13.10 -1.83 -16.03
C PRO A 36 14.33 -2.25 -15.22
N SER A 37 14.16 -3.20 -14.30
CA SER A 37 15.26 -3.69 -13.46
C SER A 37 15.24 -5.19 -13.29
N ALA A 38 16.36 -5.84 -13.62
CA ALA A 38 16.58 -7.26 -13.34
C ALA A 38 16.63 -7.58 -11.83
N LEU A 39 16.75 -6.55 -10.98
CA LEU A 39 16.77 -6.66 -9.52
C LEU A 39 15.41 -6.40 -8.88
N ALA A 40 14.37 -6.03 -9.63
CA ALA A 40 13.08 -5.64 -9.06
C ALA A 40 12.49 -6.76 -8.17
N MET A 41 12.55 -8.02 -8.59
CA MET A 41 12.09 -9.19 -7.81
C MET A 41 12.84 -9.41 -6.49
N LYS A 42 14.04 -8.83 -6.34
CA LYS A 42 14.92 -8.99 -5.16
C LYS A 42 15.04 -7.69 -4.36
N SER A 43 14.35 -6.64 -4.80
CA SER A 43 14.33 -5.33 -4.16
C SER A 43 13.14 -5.23 -3.22
N ALA A 44 13.13 -4.20 -2.36
CA ALA A 44 12.00 -3.98 -1.47
C ALA A 44 10.67 -3.91 -2.24
N LEU A 45 9.64 -4.52 -1.67
CA LEU A 45 8.26 -4.47 -2.13
C LEU A 45 7.37 -4.23 -0.91
N ARG A 46 6.28 -3.48 -1.10
CA ARG A 46 5.44 -2.98 -0.02
C ARG A 46 4.15 -3.78 0.12
N ASP A 47 3.50 -4.06 -1.00
CA ASP A 47 2.21 -4.76 -1.00
C ASP A 47 2.12 -5.83 -2.09
N VAL A 48 1.25 -6.82 -1.87
CA VAL A 48 0.97 -7.92 -2.80
C VAL A 48 -0.50 -8.34 -2.73
N THR A 49 -1.13 -8.51 -3.89
CA THR A 49 -2.53 -8.92 -4.00
C THR A 49 -2.75 -9.90 -5.16
N SER A 50 -3.92 -10.52 -5.18
CA SER A 50 -4.38 -11.38 -6.27
C SER A 50 -5.34 -10.61 -7.19
N ALA A 51 -5.12 -10.73 -8.50
CA ALA A 51 -5.99 -10.27 -9.57
C ALA A 51 -6.52 -11.50 -10.33
N GLY A 52 -7.59 -12.11 -9.82
CA GLY A 52 -7.97 -13.46 -10.23
C GLY A 52 -6.86 -14.47 -9.89
N GLU A 53 -6.31 -15.16 -10.88
CA GLU A 53 -5.18 -16.09 -10.67
C GLU A 53 -3.80 -15.39 -10.65
N ARG A 54 -3.72 -14.17 -11.20
CA ARG A 54 -2.47 -13.42 -11.29
C ARG A 54 -2.11 -12.82 -9.95
N GLN A 55 -0.82 -12.80 -9.62
CA GLN A 55 -0.29 -12.11 -8.45
C GLN A 55 0.30 -10.77 -8.87
N ILE A 56 0.05 -9.71 -8.10
CA ILE A 56 0.55 -8.36 -8.34
C ILE A 56 1.29 -7.89 -7.09
N ALA A 57 2.52 -7.41 -7.23
CA ALA A 57 3.29 -6.82 -6.15
C ALA A 57 3.75 -5.41 -6.52
N VAL A 58 3.70 -4.48 -5.56
CA VAL A 58 4.10 -3.08 -5.77
C VAL A 58 5.18 -2.65 -4.78
N GLY A 59 5.97 -1.65 -5.13
CA GLY A 59 7.02 -1.13 -4.25
C GLY A 59 7.70 0.13 -4.75
N PRO A 60 8.90 0.42 -4.20
CA PRO A 60 9.64 1.64 -4.50
C PRO A 60 10.00 1.81 -5.98
N ARG A 61 10.21 3.07 -6.40
CA ARG A 61 10.62 3.46 -7.75
C ARG A 61 9.61 3.08 -8.85
N GLY A 62 8.32 3.10 -8.52
CA GLY A 62 7.23 2.72 -9.42
C GLY A 62 7.25 1.25 -9.83
N HIS A 63 7.96 0.39 -9.11
CA HIS A 63 8.00 -1.04 -9.44
C HIS A 63 6.64 -1.68 -9.15
N ILE A 64 6.01 -2.15 -10.22
CA ILE A 64 4.90 -3.10 -10.16
C ILE A 64 5.36 -4.36 -10.88
N LEU A 65 5.23 -5.50 -10.22
CA LEU A 65 5.55 -6.82 -10.74
C LEU A 65 4.27 -7.65 -10.82
N TYR A 66 4.15 -8.49 -11.84
CA TYR A 66 3.07 -9.45 -11.93
C TYR A 66 3.56 -10.86 -12.27
N SER A 67 2.82 -11.87 -11.81
CA SER A 67 3.09 -13.28 -12.07
C SER A 67 1.81 -14.00 -12.48
N ASP A 68 1.89 -14.70 -13.61
CA ASP A 68 0.81 -15.54 -14.17
C ASP A 68 0.92 -17.02 -13.77
N ASP A 69 1.92 -17.36 -12.94
CA ASP A 69 2.27 -18.73 -12.59
C ASP A 69 2.57 -18.89 -11.10
N ARG A 70 1.66 -18.33 -10.28
CA ARG A 70 1.61 -18.55 -8.83
C ARG A 70 2.87 -18.05 -8.11
N GLY A 71 3.44 -16.94 -8.59
CA GLY A 71 4.62 -16.32 -8.01
C GLY A 71 5.94 -16.98 -8.38
N THR A 72 5.96 -17.89 -9.36
CA THR A 72 7.19 -18.59 -9.79
C THR A 72 8.06 -17.69 -10.68
N HIS A 73 7.46 -17.04 -11.66
CA HIS A 73 8.11 -16.07 -12.54
C HIS A 73 7.37 -14.74 -12.48
N TRP A 74 8.14 -13.64 -12.42
CA TRP A 74 7.58 -12.30 -12.36
C TRP A 74 8.08 -11.44 -13.51
N GLN A 75 7.19 -10.57 -13.98
CA GLN A 75 7.46 -9.58 -15.02
C GLN A 75 7.20 -8.19 -14.47
N GLN A 76 8.04 -7.23 -14.84
CA GLN A 76 7.81 -5.84 -14.47
C GLN A 76 6.78 -5.20 -15.42
N ALA A 77 5.79 -4.53 -14.84
CA ALA A 77 4.74 -3.82 -15.57
C ALA A 77 5.26 -2.50 -16.17
N GLN A 78 4.49 -1.96 -17.13
CA GLN A 78 4.69 -0.61 -17.63
C GLN A 78 4.00 0.38 -16.70
N VAL A 79 4.78 1.27 -16.07
CA VAL A 79 4.30 2.22 -15.07
C VAL A 79 4.79 3.63 -15.45
N PRO A 80 3.91 4.64 -15.52
CA PRO A 80 4.25 5.96 -16.04
C PRO A 80 4.96 6.87 -15.03
N VAL A 81 5.14 6.39 -13.78
CA VAL A 81 5.77 7.10 -12.68
C VAL A 81 6.82 6.22 -12.01
N SER A 82 7.74 6.87 -11.29
CA SER A 82 8.74 6.23 -10.45
C SER A 82 8.60 6.63 -8.99
N ALA A 83 7.43 7.17 -8.59
CA ALA A 83 7.08 7.36 -7.19
C ALA A 83 7.01 6.02 -6.45
N ASP A 84 7.28 6.02 -5.16
CA ASP A 84 7.19 4.80 -4.35
C ASP A 84 5.73 4.40 -4.15
N LEU A 85 5.40 3.14 -4.45
CA LEU A 85 4.05 2.61 -4.31
C LEU A 85 3.91 1.86 -2.99
N ASN A 86 2.78 2.09 -2.31
CA ASN A 86 2.52 1.63 -0.95
C ASN A 86 1.50 0.48 -0.90
N ALA A 87 0.46 0.52 -1.74
CA ALA A 87 -0.63 -0.46 -1.72
C ALA A 87 -1.24 -0.71 -3.10
N VAL A 88 -1.89 -1.86 -3.26
CA VAL A 88 -2.54 -2.29 -4.51
C VAL A 88 -3.84 -3.08 -4.26
N SER A 89 -4.88 -2.76 -5.04
CA SER A 89 -6.20 -3.40 -4.94
C SER A 89 -6.70 -3.83 -6.31
N PHE A 90 -7.22 -5.05 -6.42
CA PHE A 90 -7.85 -5.60 -7.64
C PHE A 90 -9.24 -6.13 -7.30
N PRO A 91 -10.33 -5.35 -7.51
CA PRO A 91 -11.70 -5.83 -7.33
C PRO A 91 -12.14 -6.79 -8.44
N THR A 92 -11.46 -6.80 -9.59
CA THR A 92 -11.65 -7.78 -10.68
C THR A 92 -10.29 -8.29 -11.16
N PRO A 93 -10.24 -9.37 -11.97
CA PRO A 93 -8.96 -9.85 -12.53
C PRO A 93 -8.26 -8.84 -13.47
N GLU A 94 -9.01 -7.92 -14.07
CA GLU A 94 -8.48 -6.96 -15.06
C GLU A 94 -8.29 -5.55 -14.50
N LEU A 95 -9.18 -5.12 -13.61
CA LEU A 95 -9.21 -3.75 -13.09
C LEU A 95 -8.49 -3.68 -11.75
N GLY A 96 -7.52 -2.78 -11.65
CA GLY A 96 -6.76 -2.61 -10.40
C GLY A 96 -6.28 -1.19 -10.20
N TRP A 97 -6.04 -0.85 -8.94
CA TRP A 97 -5.58 0.46 -8.50
C TRP A 97 -4.36 0.31 -7.59
N ALA A 98 -3.38 1.18 -7.76
CA ALA A 98 -2.20 1.25 -6.92
C ALA A 98 -2.00 2.68 -6.44
N VAL A 99 -1.62 2.85 -5.19
CA VAL A 99 -1.41 4.17 -4.58
C VAL A 99 -0.06 4.26 -3.91
N GLY A 100 0.44 5.48 -3.72
CA GLY A 100 1.77 5.66 -3.18
C GLY A 100 2.10 7.06 -2.68
N ASN A 101 3.40 7.30 -2.60
CA ASN A 101 3.97 8.60 -2.28
C ASN A 101 3.60 9.64 -3.34
N ASP A 102 3.82 10.90 -3.00
CA ASP A 102 3.56 12.04 -3.89
C ASP A 102 2.09 12.11 -4.36
N GLY A 103 1.15 11.57 -3.55
CA GLY A 103 -0.29 11.56 -3.81
C GLY A 103 -0.72 10.76 -5.04
N VAL A 104 0.11 9.82 -5.52
CA VAL A 104 -0.18 9.10 -6.77
C VAL A 104 -1.30 8.07 -6.62
N ILE A 105 -2.20 8.03 -7.59
CA ILE A 105 -3.16 6.96 -7.81
C ILE A 105 -3.04 6.50 -9.27
N LEU A 106 -2.74 5.22 -9.44
CA LEU A 106 -2.62 4.53 -10.72
C LEU A 106 -3.80 3.58 -10.92
N HIS A 107 -4.16 3.35 -12.17
CA HIS A 107 -5.21 2.42 -12.57
C HIS A 107 -4.74 1.51 -13.71
N SER A 108 -5.10 0.24 -13.65
CA SER A 108 -4.85 -0.76 -14.69
C SER A 108 -6.16 -1.31 -15.23
N ARG A 109 -6.18 -1.62 -16.53
CA ARG A 109 -7.31 -2.24 -17.23
C ARG A 109 -7.00 -3.60 -17.85
N ASP A 110 -5.80 -4.12 -17.60
CA ASP A 110 -5.26 -5.32 -18.27
C ASP A 110 -4.64 -6.34 -17.28
N GLY A 111 -5.11 -6.30 -16.03
CA GLY A 111 -4.63 -7.17 -14.96
C GLY A 111 -3.23 -6.80 -14.50
N GLY A 112 -2.89 -5.50 -14.48
CA GLY A 112 -1.64 -4.98 -13.95
C GLY A 112 -0.43 -5.05 -14.89
N LYS A 113 -0.61 -5.30 -16.20
CA LYS A 113 0.50 -5.29 -17.17
C LYS A 113 0.92 -3.86 -17.53
N SER A 114 -0.07 -2.97 -17.64
CA SER A 114 0.13 -1.55 -17.86
C SER A 114 -0.74 -0.72 -16.92
N TRP A 115 -0.25 0.48 -16.62
CA TRP A 115 -0.84 1.40 -15.65
C TRP A 115 -0.92 2.81 -16.20
N GLU A 116 -1.98 3.51 -15.83
CA GLU A 116 -2.22 4.91 -16.16
C GLU A 116 -2.37 5.72 -14.87
N LYS A 117 -1.87 6.95 -14.86
CA LYS A 117 -2.00 7.85 -13.72
C LYS A 117 -3.37 8.53 -13.74
N GLN A 118 -4.18 8.32 -12.70
CA GLN A 118 -5.47 9.00 -12.51
C GLN A 118 -5.33 10.28 -11.67
N LEU A 119 -4.46 10.24 -10.66
CA LEU A 119 -4.24 11.34 -9.74
C LEU A 119 -2.75 11.41 -9.37
N ASP A 120 -2.26 12.61 -9.11
CA ASP A 120 -1.05 12.83 -8.32
C ASP A 120 -1.22 14.00 -7.35
N GLY A 121 -0.25 14.15 -6.46
CA GLY A 121 -0.28 15.15 -5.40
C GLY A 121 -0.28 16.60 -5.90
N ARG A 122 0.14 16.86 -7.15
CA ARG A 122 0.06 18.20 -7.76
C ARG A 122 -1.39 18.57 -8.06
N MET A 123 -2.20 17.58 -8.43
CA MET A 123 -3.64 17.73 -8.67
C MET A 123 -4.46 17.63 -7.38
N LEU A 124 -3.99 16.87 -6.39
CA LEU A 124 -4.73 16.58 -5.16
C LEU A 124 -5.17 17.84 -4.41
N GLY A 125 -4.23 18.74 -4.11
CA GLY A 125 -4.52 19.95 -3.33
C GLY A 125 -5.56 20.85 -3.99
N GLU A 126 -5.46 21.05 -5.31
CA GLU A 126 -6.43 21.83 -6.08
C GLU A 126 -7.83 21.18 -6.08
N GLN A 127 -7.91 19.86 -6.26
CA GLN A 127 -9.20 19.16 -6.24
C GLN A 127 -9.87 19.23 -4.86
N VAL A 128 -9.10 19.02 -3.79
CA VAL A 128 -9.60 19.12 -2.41
C VAL A 128 -10.11 20.54 -2.12
N LEU A 129 -9.31 21.55 -2.46
CA LEU A 129 -9.66 22.94 -2.27
C LEU A 129 -10.92 23.33 -3.05
N THR A 130 -11.00 22.93 -4.32
CA THR A 130 -12.15 23.22 -5.19
C THR A 130 -13.42 22.59 -4.63
N TRP A 131 -13.35 21.33 -4.19
CA TRP A 131 -14.47 20.64 -3.58
C TRP A 131 -14.97 21.38 -2.33
N TYR A 132 -14.11 21.66 -1.35
CA TYR A 132 -14.57 22.28 -0.11
C TYR A 132 -14.97 23.74 -0.27
N ARG A 133 -14.41 24.48 -1.23
CA ARG A 133 -14.94 25.81 -1.60
C ARG A 133 -16.37 25.71 -2.13
N SER A 134 -16.68 24.69 -2.93
CA SER A 134 -18.05 24.47 -3.41
C SER A 134 -19.02 24.14 -2.26
N GLN A 135 -18.59 23.31 -1.30
CA GLN A 135 -19.39 22.98 -0.11
C GLN A 135 -19.62 24.21 0.78
N ALA A 136 -18.59 25.02 1.01
CA ALA A 136 -18.68 26.28 1.76
C ALA A 136 -19.67 27.27 1.12
N GLN A 137 -19.69 27.35 -0.21
CA GLN A 137 -20.65 28.20 -0.93
C GLN A 137 -22.08 27.68 -0.84
N ALA A 138 -22.27 26.36 -0.90
CA ALA A 138 -23.59 25.73 -0.81
C ALA A 138 -24.19 25.80 0.60
N ALA A 139 -23.36 25.82 1.65
CA ALA A 139 -23.78 25.86 3.04
C ALA A 139 -22.91 26.86 3.86
N PRO A 140 -23.08 28.18 3.66
CA PRO A 140 -22.20 29.20 4.22
C PRO A 140 -22.26 29.32 5.74
N ASP A 141 -23.35 28.87 6.38
CA ASP A 141 -23.52 28.91 7.84
C ASP A 141 -22.80 27.74 8.55
N ASP A 142 -22.34 26.74 7.81
CA ASP A 142 -21.66 25.57 8.35
C ASP A 142 -20.15 25.84 8.48
N GLN A 143 -19.74 26.16 9.71
CA GLN A 143 -18.38 26.59 10.02
C GLN A 143 -17.31 25.53 9.75
N ARG A 144 -17.67 24.24 9.60
CA ARG A 144 -16.69 23.19 9.30
C ARG A 144 -16.01 23.39 7.95
N TRP A 145 -16.70 24.00 6.98
CA TRP A 145 -16.15 24.18 5.64
C TRP A 145 -14.98 25.15 5.61
N ALA A 146 -14.95 26.15 6.49
CA ALA A 146 -13.82 27.07 6.57
C ALA A 146 -12.52 26.34 6.92
N ALA A 147 -12.57 25.40 7.86
CA ALA A 147 -11.41 24.58 8.24
C ALA A 147 -10.97 23.64 7.10
N LEU A 148 -11.91 23.05 6.38
CA LEU A 148 -11.63 22.14 5.27
C LEU A 148 -11.12 22.87 4.02
N VAL A 149 -11.58 24.10 3.77
CA VAL A 149 -11.00 24.99 2.75
C VAL A 149 -9.55 25.32 3.11
N ALA A 150 -9.27 25.70 4.37
CA ALA A 150 -7.90 25.98 4.81
C ALA A 150 -6.98 24.75 4.66
N GLU A 151 -7.49 23.55 4.92
CA GLU A 151 -6.74 22.31 4.67
C GLU A 151 -6.47 22.08 3.17
N GLY A 152 -7.43 22.36 2.30
CA GLY A 152 -7.22 22.34 0.85
C GLY A 152 -6.16 23.34 0.38
N GLU A 153 -6.15 24.56 0.94
CA GLU A 153 -5.15 25.59 0.66
C GLU A 153 -3.75 25.13 1.11
N ARG A 154 -3.65 24.49 2.28
CA ARG A 154 -2.41 23.91 2.78
C ARG A 154 -1.90 22.79 1.86
N LEU A 155 -2.76 21.85 1.47
CA LEU A 155 -2.42 20.78 0.54
C LEU A 155 -1.91 21.32 -0.80
N GLN A 156 -2.56 22.36 -1.33
CA GLN A 156 -2.14 23.00 -2.57
C GLN A 156 -0.77 23.69 -2.41
N ALA A 157 -0.54 24.38 -1.30
CA ALA A 157 0.71 25.09 -1.03
C ALA A 157 1.90 24.14 -0.81
N GLU A 158 1.68 22.99 -0.17
CA GLU A 158 2.70 21.97 0.06
C GLU A 158 3.02 21.15 -1.20
N GLY A 159 2.08 21.06 -2.15
CA GLY A 159 2.26 20.33 -3.39
C GLY A 159 2.19 18.80 -3.21
N ALA A 160 2.93 18.07 -4.03
CA ALA A 160 2.89 16.61 -4.08
C ALA A 160 3.69 15.95 -2.94
N ASP A 161 3.29 16.18 -1.70
CA ASP A 161 3.99 15.69 -0.51
C ASP A 161 3.26 14.55 0.20
N LYS A 162 1.92 14.47 0.07
CA LYS A 162 1.10 13.58 0.90
C LYS A 162 1.00 12.18 0.32
N PRO A 163 1.53 11.13 0.99
CA PRO A 163 1.37 9.77 0.54
C PRO A 163 -0.04 9.23 0.84
N PHE A 164 -0.54 8.41 -0.09
CA PHE A 164 -1.55 7.41 0.22
C PHE A 164 -0.86 6.17 0.76
N LEU A 165 -1.39 5.63 1.86
CA LEU A 165 -0.86 4.47 2.56
C LEU A 165 -1.61 3.19 2.20
N ASP A 166 -2.90 3.28 1.85
CA ASP A 166 -3.68 2.13 1.41
C ASP A 166 -4.80 2.50 0.44
N VAL A 167 -5.25 1.52 -0.36
CA VAL A 167 -6.35 1.61 -1.31
C VAL A 167 -7.19 0.35 -1.28
N LEU A 168 -8.51 0.50 -1.31
CA LEU A 168 -9.43 -0.63 -1.38
C LEU A 168 -10.62 -0.29 -2.27
N PHE A 169 -10.85 -1.14 -3.26
CA PHE A 169 -12.04 -1.11 -4.09
C PHE A 169 -13.00 -2.24 -3.68
N THR A 170 -14.26 -1.92 -3.44
CA THR A 170 -15.31 -2.90 -3.13
C THR A 170 -15.89 -3.56 -4.37
N ASP A 171 -15.79 -2.87 -5.51
CA ASP A 171 -16.14 -3.29 -6.86
C ASP A 171 -15.39 -2.40 -7.88
N ALA A 172 -15.68 -2.53 -9.17
CA ALA A 172 -15.01 -1.79 -10.24
C ALA A 172 -15.27 -0.26 -10.25
N SER A 173 -16.26 0.22 -9.50
CA SER A 173 -16.68 1.62 -9.47
C SER A 173 -16.44 2.29 -8.12
N HIS A 174 -16.59 1.56 -7.02
CA HIS A 174 -16.51 2.10 -5.66
C HIS A 174 -15.17 1.78 -5.00
N GLY A 175 -14.44 2.83 -4.61
CA GLY A 175 -13.13 2.69 -4.00
C GLY A 175 -12.78 3.80 -3.04
N TYR A 176 -11.82 3.49 -2.17
CA TYR A 176 -11.34 4.37 -1.12
C TYR A 176 -9.81 4.40 -1.16
N ALA A 177 -9.23 5.57 -0.95
CA ALA A 177 -7.80 5.74 -0.73
C ALA A 177 -7.58 6.51 0.58
N VAL A 178 -6.68 6.01 1.42
CA VAL A 178 -6.39 6.59 2.74
C VAL A 178 -4.91 6.90 2.89
N GLY A 179 -4.58 7.91 3.70
CA GLY A 179 -3.20 8.30 3.93
C GLY A 179 -2.96 9.13 5.18
N VAL A 180 -1.93 9.95 5.12
CA VAL A 180 -1.50 10.79 6.25
C VAL A 180 -2.49 11.93 6.52
N PHE A 181 -2.45 12.45 7.74
CA PHE A 181 -3.24 13.59 8.21
C PHE A 181 -4.75 13.51 7.88
N ASN A 182 -5.38 12.35 8.12
CA ASN A 182 -6.79 12.08 7.80
C ASN A 182 -7.16 12.22 6.31
N LEU A 183 -6.18 12.10 5.41
CA LEU A 183 -6.44 12.07 3.97
C LEU A 183 -7.28 10.82 3.64
N LEU A 184 -8.53 11.04 3.25
CA LEU A 184 -9.48 10.03 2.85
C LEU A 184 -10.17 10.51 1.57
N LEU A 185 -10.03 9.75 0.49
CA LEU A 185 -10.71 9.95 -0.77
C LEU A 185 -11.65 8.79 -1.07
N TYR A 186 -12.73 9.09 -1.78
CA TYR A 186 -13.72 8.15 -2.27
C TYR A 186 -14.01 8.36 -3.75
N THR A 187 -14.22 7.28 -4.48
CA THR A 187 -14.73 7.30 -5.85
C THR A 187 -15.94 6.39 -5.99
N ALA A 188 -16.86 6.76 -6.87
CA ALA A 188 -18.02 5.96 -7.28
C ALA A 188 -18.04 5.70 -8.80
N ASP A 189 -16.96 6.03 -9.50
CA ASP A 189 -16.84 5.92 -10.95
C ASP A 189 -15.51 5.30 -11.43
N GLY A 190 -14.86 4.52 -10.55
CA GLY A 190 -13.62 3.83 -10.86
C GLY A 190 -12.40 4.76 -10.88
N GLY A 191 -12.44 5.84 -10.10
CA GLY A 191 -11.37 6.81 -9.95
C GLY A 191 -11.28 7.83 -11.09
N GLN A 192 -12.35 8.00 -11.88
CA GLN A 192 -12.44 9.13 -12.82
C GLN A 192 -12.57 10.44 -12.03
N HIS A 193 -13.30 10.41 -10.93
CA HIS A 193 -13.35 11.48 -9.93
C HIS A 193 -13.09 10.92 -8.54
N TRP A 194 -12.21 11.61 -7.81
CA TRP A 194 -11.92 11.32 -6.41
C TRP A 194 -12.45 12.45 -5.53
N THR A 195 -13.47 12.13 -4.73
CA THR A 195 -14.11 13.06 -3.80
C THR A 195 -13.42 12.99 -2.45
N PRO A 196 -12.95 14.11 -1.88
CA PRO A 196 -12.40 14.11 -0.53
C PRO A 196 -13.52 13.94 0.50
N TRP A 197 -13.25 13.09 1.49
CA TRP A 197 -14.17 12.65 2.53
C TRP A 197 -13.59 12.93 3.93
N LEU A 198 -12.81 14.01 4.09
CA LEU A 198 -12.11 14.31 5.35
C LEU A 198 -13.10 14.56 6.50
N GLU A 199 -14.27 15.13 6.21
CA GLU A 199 -15.36 15.37 7.15
C GLU A 199 -16.20 14.12 7.46
N ARG A 200 -16.03 13.07 6.64
CA ARG A 200 -16.74 11.80 6.78
C ARG A 200 -16.00 10.81 7.67
N SER A 201 -14.88 11.18 8.27
CA SER A 201 -14.15 10.37 9.26
C SER A 201 -14.18 10.98 10.66
N ASP A 202 -14.57 10.18 11.65
CA ASP A 202 -14.50 10.54 13.06
C ASP A 202 -13.05 10.46 13.59
N ASN A 203 -12.21 11.38 13.10
CA ASN A 203 -10.78 11.47 13.38
C ASN A 203 -10.36 12.95 13.60
N PRO A 204 -10.85 13.60 14.67
CA PRO A 204 -10.65 15.04 14.90
C PRO A 204 -9.20 15.45 15.16
N GLN A 205 -8.32 14.48 15.49
CA GLN A 205 -6.89 14.71 15.71
C GLN A 205 -6.07 14.60 14.43
N ALA A 206 -6.72 14.37 13.29
CA ALA A 206 -6.08 14.16 12.00
C ALA A 206 -4.98 13.07 12.03
N LEU A 207 -5.21 11.97 12.75
CA LEU A 207 -4.26 10.85 12.81
C LEU A 207 -4.08 10.21 11.44
N HIS A 208 -2.94 9.58 11.21
CA HIS A 208 -2.71 8.84 9.97
C HIS A 208 -3.65 7.64 9.88
N LEU A 209 -4.21 7.43 8.69
CA LEU A 209 -5.01 6.28 8.34
C LEU A 209 -4.09 5.26 7.67
N THR A 210 -3.92 4.10 8.28
CA THR A 210 -2.85 3.15 7.93
C THR A 210 -3.30 2.02 7.02
N SER A 211 -4.56 1.59 7.09
CA SER A 211 -5.10 0.53 6.23
C SER A 211 -6.61 0.60 6.06
N LEU A 212 -7.12 -0.02 5.00
CA LEU A 212 -8.50 -0.30 4.68
C LEU A 212 -8.74 -1.81 4.68
N ALA A 213 -9.84 -2.25 5.30
CA ALA A 213 -10.22 -3.66 5.28
C ALA A 213 -11.73 -3.83 5.12
N ARG A 214 -12.15 -4.85 4.38
CA ARG A 214 -13.55 -5.30 4.32
C ARG A 214 -13.71 -6.56 5.15
N VAL A 215 -14.50 -6.49 6.21
CA VAL A 215 -14.82 -7.62 7.09
C VAL A 215 -16.34 -7.72 7.22
N ASP A 216 -16.91 -8.87 6.86
CA ASP A 216 -18.36 -9.11 6.92
C ASP A 216 -19.17 -8.01 6.22
N ASN A 217 -18.82 -7.73 4.96
CA ASN A 217 -19.40 -6.67 4.14
C ASN A 217 -19.27 -5.23 4.69
N THR A 218 -18.55 -5.03 5.80
CA THR A 218 -18.35 -3.74 6.43
C THR A 218 -16.92 -3.26 6.19
N LEU A 219 -16.78 -1.97 5.88
CA LEU A 219 -15.48 -1.34 5.72
C LEU A 219 -14.95 -0.80 7.05
N TYR A 220 -13.68 -1.02 7.27
CA TYR A 220 -12.93 -0.54 8.41
C TYR A 220 -11.69 0.22 7.94
N ILE A 221 -11.33 1.26 8.67
CA ILE A 221 -10.05 1.96 8.52
C ILE A 221 -9.30 1.85 9.84
N THR A 222 -8.05 1.42 9.80
CA THR A 222 -7.17 1.46 10.97
C THR A 222 -6.29 2.71 10.94
N GLY A 223 -5.74 3.09 12.10
CA GLY A 223 -4.79 4.18 12.17
C GLY A 223 -3.92 4.17 13.41
N GLU A 224 -3.31 5.32 13.67
CA GLU A 224 -2.45 5.56 14.82
C GLU A 224 -3.25 5.63 16.12
N GLN A 225 -2.57 5.49 17.27
CA GLN A 225 -3.14 5.73 18.60
C GLN A 225 -4.46 4.97 18.88
N GLY A 226 -4.56 3.72 18.43
CA GLY A 226 -5.74 2.87 18.61
C GLY A 226 -6.92 3.22 17.72
N LEU A 227 -6.74 4.06 16.69
CA LEU A 227 -7.81 4.45 15.79
C LEU A 227 -8.31 3.24 15.00
N LEU A 228 -9.61 2.99 15.14
CA LEU A 228 -10.38 2.11 14.28
C LEU A 228 -11.65 2.86 13.91
N LEU A 229 -11.88 3.03 12.61
CA LEU A 229 -13.12 3.59 12.08
C LEU A 229 -13.90 2.49 11.37
N LYS A 230 -15.23 2.57 11.45
CA LYS A 230 -16.17 1.65 10.82
C LYS A 230 -17.14 2.46 9.97
N LEU A 231 -17.30 2.07 8.71
CA LEU A 231 -18.29 2.69 7.83
C LEU A 231 -19.70 2.41 8.36
N SER A 232 -20.51 3.46 8.45
CA SER A 232 -21.91 3.40 8.86
C SER A 232 -22.74 2.59 7.87
N ALA A 233 -23.84 2.01 8.34
CA ALA A 233 -24.69 1.14 7.53
C ALA A 233 -25.31 1.84 6.30
N ASP A 234 -25.44 3.17 6.33
CA ASP A 234 -25.89 3.99 5.20
C ASP A 234 -24.77 4.34 4.21
N GLY A 235 -23.53 3.91 4.49
CA GLY A 235 -22.36 4.16 3.65
C GLY A 235 -21.88 5.61 3.64
N GLN A 236 -22.34 6.47 4.57
CA GLN A 236 -22.07 7.91 4.51
C GLN A 236 -20.89 8.37 5.39
N GLN A 237 -20.63 7.71 6.52
CA GLN A 237 -19.69 8.18 7.55
C GLN A 237 -18.87 7.03 8.14
N PHE A 238 -17.57 7.24 8.31
CA PHE A 238 -16.71 6.41 9.14
C PHE A 238 -16.77 6.86 10.60
N THR A 239 -17.42 6.06 11.44
CA THR A 239 -17.57 6.31 12.89
C THR A 239 -16.48 5.63 13.68
N ARG A 240 -16.00 6.25 14.76
CA ARG A 240 -14.95 5.66 15.59
C ARG A 240 -15.48 4.48 16.40
N VAL A 241 -14.71 3.40 16.40
CA VAL A 241 -14.92 2.23 17.26
C VAL A 241 -13.90 2.31 18.40
N ASN A 242 -14.38 2.21 19.63
CA ASN A 242 -13.50 2.22 20.80
C ASN A 242 -12.69 0.93 20.86
N THR A 243 -11.37 1.06 20.97
CA THR A 243 -10.45 -0.06 21.16
C THR A 243 -9.71 0.10 22.50
N PRO A 244 -9.30 -1.00 23.16
CA PRO A 244 -8.54 -0.94 24.42
C PRO A 244 -7.05 -0.62 24.21
N TYR A 245 -6.63 -0.30 22.99
CA TYR A 245 -5.24 -0.14 22.60
C TYR A 245 -4.93 1.31 22.28
N SER A 246 -3.73 1.78 22.60
CA SER A 246 -3.28 3.15 22.32
C SER A 246 -2.09 3.22 21.37
N GLY A 247 -1.70 2.11 20.74
CA GLY A 247 -0.64 2.07 19.74
C GLY A 247 -1.19 2.05 18.31
N THR A 248 -0.30 2.03 17.32
CA THR A 248 -0.71 2.01 15.91
C THR A 248 -1.18 0.62 15.48
N PHE A 249 -2.34 0.59 14.82
CA PHE A 249 -2.79 -0.56 14.06
C PHE A 249 -2.24 -0.49 12.64
N PHE A 250 -1.78 -1.61 12.10
CA PHE A 250 -1.27 -1.73 10.74
C PHE A 250 -2.23 -2.50 9.82
N GLY A 251 -3.30 -3.07 10.37
CA GLY A 251 -4.29 -3.75 9.56
C GLY A 251 -5.46 -4.29 10.35
N ALA A 252 -6.48 -4.68 9.60
CA ALA A 252 -7.61 -5.45 10.09
C ALA A 252 -7.89 -6.62 9.14
N ILE A 253 -8.36 -7.73 9.69
CA ILE A 253 -8.78 -8.91 8.93
C ILE A 253 -9.91 -9.59 9.67
N GLY A 254 -10.73 -10.36 8.96
CA GLY A 254 -11.77 -11.12 9.63
C GLY A 254 -12.62 -11.93 8.67
N LYS A 255 -13.74 -12.39 9.20
CA LYS A 255 -14.79 -13.13 8.50
C LYS A 255 -16.13 -12.83 9.17
N PRO A 256 -17.26 -13.31 8.63
CA PRO A 256 -18.55 -13.14 9.29
C PRO A 256 -18.49 -13.56 10.77
N GLY A 257 -18.84 -12.64 11.67
CA GLY A 257 -18.80 -12.86 13.12
C GLY A 257 -17.42 -12.79 13.81
N ALA A 258 -16.33 -12.46 13.11
CA ALA A 258 -15.02 -12.27 13.73
C ALA A 258 -14.21 -11.14 13.06
N LEU A 259 -13.83 -10.13 13.84
CA LEU A 259 -12.97 -9.02 13.43
C LEU A 259 -11.69 -9.03 14.26
N LEU A 260 -10.54 -8.97 13.58
CA LEU A 260 -9.24 -8.78 14.20
C LEU A 260 -8.65 -7.45 13.74
N VAL A 261 -8.02 -6.74 14.68
CA VAL A 261 -7.11 -5.63 14.41
C VAL A 261 -5.73 -5.99 14.94
N TYR A 262 -4.69 -5.65 14.19
CA TYR A 262 -3.31 -6.00 14.53
C TYR A 262 -2.36 -4.83 14.28
N GLY A 263 -1.22 -4.81 14.97
CA GLY A 263 -0.24 -3.76 14.74
C GLY A 263 1.02 -3.83 15.59
N LEU A 264 1.41 -2.66 16.09
CA LEU A 264 2.71 -2.40 16.72
C LEU A 264 3.02 -3.40 17.85
N ARG A 265 4.24 -3.95 17.84
CA ARG A 265 4.76 -4.88 18.88
C ARG A 265 3.89 -6.12 19.14
N GLY A 266 3.29 -6.69 18.09
CA GLY A 266 2.62 -7.98 18.15
C GLY A 266 1.21 -7.96 18.74
N HIS A 267 0.65 -6.77 18.97
CA HIS A 267 -0.69 -6.63 19.53
C HIS A 267 -1.75 -7.05 18.53
N VAL A 268 -2.67 -7.90 18.98
CA VAL A 268 -3.85 -8.35 18.26
C VAL A 268 -5.04 -8.26 19.19
N TYR A 269 -6.12 -7.68 18.71
CA TYR A 269 -7.41 -7.66 19.40
C TYR A 269 -8.48 -8.26 18.51
N ARG A 270 -9.34 -9.07 19.11
CA ARG A 270 -10.43 -9.77 18.45
C ARG A 270 -11.76 -9.32 19.01
N SER A 271 -12.73 -9.13 18.12
CA SER A 271 -14.13 -8.89 18.42
C SER A 271 -15.01 -9.89 17.67
N VAL A 272 -16.13 -10.29 18.30
CA VAL A 272 -17.16 -11.17 17.70
C VAL A 272 -18.52 -10.50 17.55
N ASP A 273 -18.58 -9.21 17.82
CA ASP A 273 -19.80 -8.39 17.84
C ASP A 273 -19.64 -7.11 16.99
N GLY A 274 -18.73 -7.15 16.01
CA GLY A 274 -18.51 -6.07 15.06
C GLY A 274 -17.85 -4.84 15.67
N GLY A 275 -17.00 -5.04 16.68
CA GLY A 275 -16.17 -4.02 17.32
C GLY A 275 -16.71 -3.45 18.63
N GLN A 276 -17.77 -4.03 19.22
CA GLN A 276 -18.34 -3.53 20.48
C GLN A 276 -17.54 -4.00 21.69
N GLN A 277 -17.10 -5.25 21.70
CA GLN A 277 -16.23 -5.83 22.72
C GLN A 277 -14.96 -6.40 22.11
N TRP A 278 -13.87 -6.28 22.86
CA TRP A 278 -12.54 -6.66 22.43
C TRP A 278 -11.85 -7.58 23.44
N GLN A 279 -11.24 -8.63 22.92
CA GLN A 279 -10.34 -9.51 23.65
C GLN A 279 -8.95 -9.41 23.04
N GLN A 280 -7.93 -9.16 23.87
CA GLN A 280 -6.54 -9.25 23.41
C GLN A 280 -6.18 -10.72 23.16
N VAL A 281 -5.58 -11.00 22.01
CA VAL A 281 -5.10 -12.34 21.64
C VAL A 281 -3.59 -12.37 21.79
N SER A 282 -3.10 -13.34 22.56
CA SER A 282 -1.65 -13.50 22.76
C SER A 282 -1.00 -14.08 21.51
N THR A 283 0.03 -13.40 21.01
CA THR A 283 0.84 -13.84 19.86
C THR A 283 2.25 -14.26 20.27
N ALA A 284 2.66 -13.95 21.51
CA ALA A 284 4.04 -14.02 22.00
C ALA A 284 5.08 -13.21 21.19
N LEU A 285 4.65 -12.39 20.24
CA LEU A 285 5.54 -11.55 19.44
C LEU A 285 5.85 -10.24 20.16
N THR A 286 7.08 -9.75 20.00
CA THR A 286 7.50 -8.40 20.42
C THR A 286 7.73 -7.46 19.23
N THR A 287 7.72 -8.01 18.01
CA THR A 287 7.82 -7.31 16.73
C THR A 287 6.43 -7.01 16.19
N SER A 288 6.31 -5.95 15.39
CA SER A 288 5.03 -5.55 14.79
C SER A 288 4.49 -6.61 13.84
N ILE A 289 3.17 -6.76 13.82
CA ILE A 289 2.47 -7.53 12.78
C ILE A 289 2.18 -6.57 11.64
N THR A 290 2.67 -6.89 10.45
CA THR A 290 2.64 -6.02 9.26
C THR A 290 1.68 -6.51 8.20
N ALA A 291 1.37 -7.81 8.18
CA ALA A 291 0.46 -8.37 7.20
C ALA A 291 -0.46 -9.42 7.81
N ALA A 292 -1.61 -9.58 7.19
CA ALA A 292 -2.52 -10.68 7.44
C ALA A 292 -3.08 -11.21 6.11
N SER A 293 -3.44 -12.48 6.10
CA SER A 293 -4.08 -13.10 4.95
C SER A 293 -5.02 -14.21 5.38
N GLN A 294 -5.90 -14.64 4.49
CA GLN A 294 -6.80 -15.75 4.70
C GLN A 294 -6.57 -16.80 3.61
N ASP A 295 -6.44 -18.06 4.00
CA ASP A 295 -6.31 -19.15 3.05
C ASP A 295 -7.68 -19.66 2.56
N ASN A 296 -7.66 -20.56 1.57
CA ASN A 296 -8.87 -21.16 1.00
C ASN A 296 -9.69 -22.04 1.99
N ARG A 297 -9.17 -22.29 3.20
CA ARG A 297 -9.87 -23.01 4.27
C ARG A 297 -10.45 -22.05 5.31
N GLY A 298 -10.32 -20.74 5.12
CA GLY A 298 -10.79 -19.72 6.05
C GLY A 298 -9.93 -19.59 7.31
N GLN A 299 -8.69 -20.12 7.29
CA GLN A 299 -7.71 -19.93 8.37
C GLN A 299 -7.11 -18.54 8.25
N LEU A 300 -6.90 -17.90 9.40
CA LEU A 300 -6.32 -16.56 9.45
C LEU A 300 -4.83 -16.66 9.70
N TRP A 301 -4.06 -15.90 8.93
CA TRP A 301 -2.62 -15.85 9.00
C TRP A 301 -2.18 -14.45 9.39
N LEU A 302 -1.28 -14.35 10.38
CA LEU A 302 -0.64 -13.10 10.78
C LEU A 302 0.86 -13.21 10.57
N LEU A 303 1.46 -12.12 10.09
CA LEU A 303 2.87 -12.08 9.72
C LEU A 303 3.56 -10.90 10.38
N SER A 304 4.69 -11.16 11.00
CA SER A 304 5.49 -10.11 11.64
C SER A 304 6.45 -9.43 10.66
N GLN A 305 6.85 -8.21 11.01
CA GLN A 305 7.92 -7.49 10.33
C GLN A 305 9.24 -8.28 10.31
N ALA A 306 9.47 -9.16 11.29
CA ALA A 306 10.66 -10.01 11.35
C ALA A 306 10.50 -11.32 10.54
N GLY A 307 9.32 -11.57 9.98
CA GLY A 307 9.01 -12.73 9.17
C GLY A 307 8.45 -13.92 9.93
N ASP A 308 7.97 -13.73 11.17
CA ASP A 308 7.22 -14.75 11.89
C ASP A 308 5.91 -15.05 11.17
N LEU A 309 5.50 -16.31 11.17
CA LEU A 309 4.20 -16.76 10.66
C LEU A 309 3.37 -17.34 11.81
N LEU A 310 2.17 -16.81 11.99
CA LEU A 310 1.19 -17.29 12.95
C LEU A 310 -0.08 -17.69 12.20
N MET A 311 -0.66 -18.84 12.56
CA MET A 311 -1.87 -19.37 11.94
C MET A 311 -2.93 -19.61 13.01
N SER A 312 -4.17 -19.19 12.72
CA SER A 312 -5.36 -19.47 13.52
C SER A 312 -6.34 -20.32 12.73
N LYS A 313 -6.88 -21.35 13.39
CA LYS A 313 -7.95 -22.22 12.89
C LYS A 313 -9.29 -22.00 13.60
N ASP A 314 -9.30 -21.09 14.58
CA ASP A 314 -10.41 -20.81 15.50
C ASP A 314 -10.80 -19.34 15.44
N ASP A 315 -10.81 -18.80 14.22
CA ASP A 315 -11.36 -17.49 13.90
C ASP A 315 -10.60 -16.35 14.61
N GLY A 316 -9.31 -16.57 14.85
CA GLY A 316 -8.42 -15.66 15.55
C GLY A 316 -8.48 -15.72 17.07
N ALA A 317 -9.20 -16.69 17.66
CA ALA A 317 -9.25 -16.84 19.12
C ALA A 317 -7.89 -17.26 19.70
N SER A 318 -7.10 -18.02 18.94
CA SER A 318 -5.71 -18.34 19.25
C SER A 318 -4.85 -18.46 17.99
N PHE A 319 -3.54 -18.31 18.16
CA PHE A 319 -2.56 -18.42 17.08
C PHE A 319 -1.44 -19.39 17.44
N VAL A 320 -1.06 -20.21 16.46
CA VAL A 320 0.08 -21.14 16.57
C VAL A 320 1.17 -20.68 15.62
N ALA A 321 2.41 -20.62 16.12
CA ALA A 321 3.56 -20.30 15.30
C ALA A 321 3.83 -21.43 14.28
N VAL A 322 4.00 -21.05 13.02
CA VAL A 322 4.33 -21.98 11.94
C VAL A 322 5.84 -22.11 11.87
N LYS A 323 6.33 -23.36 11.85
CA LYS A 323 7.77 -23.63 11.80
C LYS A 323 8.35 -23.14 10.47
N GLN A 324 9.46 -22.40 10.55
CA GLN A 324 10.17 -21.88 9.39
C GLN A 324 11.64 -22.27 9.46
N THR A 325 12.23 -22.60 8.30
CA THR A 325 13.66 -22.86 8.16
C THR A 325 14.49 -21.57 8.14
N SER A 326 13.90 -20.48 7.66
CA SER A 326 14.49 -19.15 7.67
C SER A 326 13.39 -18.08 7.77
N ARG A 327 13.74 -16.92 8.32
CA ARG A 327 12.85 -15.76 8.42
C ARG A 327 13.35 -14.63 7.54
N THR A 328 12.40 -13.92 6.95
CA THR A 328 12.64 -12.80 6.04
C THR A 328 11.66 -11.71 6.40
N PRO A 329 12.07 -10.44 6.49
CA PRO A 329 11.12 -9.36 6.72
C PRO A 329 9.94 -9.40 5.76
N VAL A 330 8.73 -9.21 6.29
CA VAL A 330 7.48 -9.23 5.54
C VAL A 330 6.81 -7.87 5.66
N SER A 331 6.41 -7.31 4.53
CA SER A 331 5.58 -6.11 4.43
C SER A 331 4.13 -6.49 4.12
N ALA A 332 3.91 -7.42 3.19
CA ALA A 332 2.57 -7.89 2.82
C ALA A 332 2.57 -9.37 2.40
N ALA A 333 1.36 -9.94 2.36
CA ALA A 333 1.15 -11.35 2.08
C ALA A 333 -0.21 -11.59 1.44
N THR A 334 -0.28 -12.52 0.49
CA THR A 334 -1.54 -12.98 -0.08
C THR A 334 -1.43 -14.46 -0.42
N PHE A 335 -2.54 -15.20 -0.29
CA PHE A 335 -2.59 -16.57 -0.80
C PHE A 335 -2.90 -16.54 -2.29
N ASP A 336 -2.23 -17.40 -3.04
CA ASP A 336 -2.59 -17.63 -4.43
C ASP A 336 -3.90 -18.43 -4.56
N ALA A 337 -4.37 -18.63 -5.80
CA ALA A 337 -5.58 -19.40 -6.08
C ALA A 337 -5.50 -20.88 -5.65
N GLY A 338 -4.30 -21.39 -5.32
CA GLY A 338 -4.10 -22.72 -4.78
C GLY A 338 -3.99 -22.68 -3.25
N THR A 339 -2.80 -22.95 -2.73
CA THR A 339 -2.50 -23.02 -1.29
C THR A 339 -1.20 -22.33 -0.91
N ASP A 340 -0.53 -21.68 -1.85
CA ASP A 340 0.79 -21.12 -1.60
C ASP A 340 0.66 -19.67 -1.13
N LEU A 341 1.50 -19.31 -0.17
CA LEU A 341 1.53 -17.97 0.41
C LEU A 341 2.63 -17.16 -0.29
N VAL A 342 2.22 -16.15 -1.03
CA VAL A 342 3.09 -15.19 -1.70
C VAL A 342 3.39 -14.04 -0.73
N LEU A 343 4.66 -13.74 -0.57
CA LEU A 343 5.18 -12.88 0.49
C LEU A 343 6.13 -11.86 -0.11
N VAL A 344 5.96 -10.61 0.31
CA VAL A 344 6.82 -9.49 -0.12
C VAL A 344 7.39 -8.75 1.08
N GLY A 345 8.53 -8.09 0.89
CA GLY A 345 9.17 -7.23 1.88
C GLY A 345 10.50 -6.68 1.39
N ASP A 346 11.38 -6.29 2.31
CA ASP A 346 12.66 -5.64 1.97
C ASP A 346 13.64 -6.54 1.16
N ARG A 347 13.33 -7.84 1.02
CA ARG A 347 14.13 -8.81 0.24
C ARG A 347 13.42 -9.31 -1.03
N GLY A 348 12.37 -8.62 -1.48
CA GLY A 348 11.63 -8.97 -2.69
C GLY A 348 10.54 -10.01 -2.48
N VAL A 349 10.16 -10.68 -3.57
CA VAL A 349 9.08 -11.68 -3.56
C VAL A 349 9.61 -13.07 -3.20
N ARG A 350 8.80 -13.83 -2.48
CA ARG A 350 9.02 -15.27 -2.26
C ARG A 350 7.67 -15.99 -2.11
N THR A 351 7.64 -17.24 -2.52
CA THR A 351 6.48 -18.12 -2.35
C THR A 351 6.80 -19.18 -1.30
N GLN A 352 5.86 -19.44 -0.39
CA GLN A 352 5.96 -20.50 0.60
C GLN A 352 4.80 -21.47 0.43
N SER A 353 5.15 -22.72 0.13
CA SER A 353 4.19 -23.82 0.04
C SER A 353 4.00 -24.49 1.40
N PHE A 354 2.75 -24.86 1.67
CA PHE A 354 2.37 -25.66 2.83
C PHE A 354 1.78 -26.96 2.28
N ASP A 355 2.61 -27.99 2.15
CA ASP A 355 2.20 -29.28 1.61
C ASP A 355 0.90 -29.81 2.28
N GLN A 356 -0.01 -30.36 1.46
CA GLN A 356 -1.13 -31.18 1.90
C GLN A 356 -0.63 -32.56 2.43
N PRO A 357 -1.40 -33.24 3.30
CA PRO A 357 -0.88 -34.21 4.27
C PRO A 357 -0.21 -35.43 3.64
N LEU A 358 0.68 -36.05 4.40
CA LEU A 358 1.20 -37.41 4.15
C LEU A 358 0.08 -38.29 3.59
N GLN A 359 0.29 -38.84 2.40
CA GLN A 359 -0.57 -39.89 1.86
C GLN A 359 -0.65 -41.06 2.87
N PRO A 360 -1.81 -41.73 2.98
CA PRO A 360 -2.08 -42.74 4.01
C PRO A 360 -1.09 -43.91 4.02
#